data_AF-A0A2E2W9B8-F1
#
_entry.id   AF-A0A2E2W9B8-F1
#
_cell.length_a   1.000
_cell.length_b   1.000
_cell.length_c   1.000
_cell.angle_alpha   90.00
_cell.angle_beta   90.00
_cell.angle_gamma   90.00
#
_symmetry.space_group_name_H-M   'P 1'
#
loop_
_entity.id
_entity.type
_entity.pdbx_description
1 polymer ?
#
loop_
_entity_poly.entity_id
_entity_poly.type
_entity_poly.pdbx_seq_one_letter_code
_entity_poly.pdbx_strand_id
1 'polypeptide(L)'
;MKKSLFKPARIGFYILMLLSFFMLGLFYADLVDAGKGQGLAGGAIVLGYGIMFSAIAFVASFFIAHFLEISQIKNINWVLLGILLTTVGYKMYQFKQQDALENEKNVPYQNKNTIPTATTEPVSYLMFSNFTDATMPSIDLKNHL
;
A
#
# COMPACT_ATOMS: atom_id res chain seq x y z
N MET A 1 -34.32 15.34 33.79
CA MET A 1 -33.79 14.71 32.55
C MET A 1 -32.27 14.61 32.63
N LYS A 2 -31.70 13.41 32.86
CA LYS A 2 -30.24 13.23 33.02
C LYS A 2 -29.60 12.83 31.68
N LYS A 3 -28.62 13.63 31.27
CA LYS A 3 -27.81 13.54 30.04
C LYS A 3 -26.85 12.34 30.08
N SER A 4 -27.34 11.10 30.03
CA SER A 4 -26.49 9.89 30.19
C SER A 4 -26.08 9.19 28.89
N LEU A 5 -26.59 9.64 27.73
CA LEU A 5 -26.34 8.97 26.44
C LEU A 5 -25.01 9.38 25.77
N PHE A 6 -24.39 10.48 26.22
CA PHE A 6 -23.09 10.96 25.75
C PHE A 6 -21.99 10.77 26.79
N LYS A 7 -21.91 9.60 27.42
CA LYS A 7 -20.68 9.26 28.14
C LYS A 7 -19.59 9.01 27.10
N PRO A 8 -18.44 9.74 27.13
CA PRO A 8 -17.38 9.62 26.13
C PRO A 8 -16.87 8.18 25.96
N ALA A 9 -17.06 7.33 26.97
CA ALA A 9 -16.78 5.90 26.92
C ALA A 9 -17.51 5.14 25.79
N ARG A 10 -18.74 5.51 25.42
CA ARG A 10 -19.49 4.83 24.33
C ARG A 10 -19.00 5.24 22.94
N ILE A 11 -18.68 6.53 22.76
CA ILE A 11 -18.03 7.02 21.54
C ILE A 11 -16.67 6.33 21.34
N GLY A 12 -15.89 6.22 22.42
CA GLY A 12 -14.59 5.55 22.41
C GLY A 12 -14.71 4.11 21.95
N PHE A 13 -15.70 3.38 22.47
CA PHE A 13 -15.95 1.99 22.08
C PHE A 13 -16.25 1.83 20.58
N TYR A 14 -17.09 2.68 19.99
CA TYR A 14 -17.39 2.60 18.55
C TYR A 14 -16.14 2.83 17.69
N ILE A 15 -15.36 3.86 18.03
CA ILE A 15 -14.11 4.19 17.32
C ILE A 15 -13.07 3.09 17.51
N LEU A 16 -12.89 2.59 18.73
CA LEU A 16 -11.96 1.50 19.00
C LEU A 16 -12.38 0.21 18.29
N MET A 17 -13.67 -0.14 18.31
CA MET A 17 -14.18 -1.30 17.56
C MET A 17 -13.84 -1.21 16.08
N LEU A 18 -14.14 -0.06 15.47
CA LEU A 18 -13.86 0.18 14.06
C LEU A 18 -12.35 0.04 13.79
N LEU A 19 -11.51 0.69 14.60
CA LEU A 19 -10.06 0.71 14.42
C LEU A 19 -9.40 -0.65 14.69
N SER A 20 -9.84 -1.37 15.72
CA SER A 20 -9.32 -2.69 16.06
C SER A 20 -9.65 -3.72 14.98
N PHE A 21 -10.89 -3.73 14.48
CA PHE A 21 -11.26 -4.65 13.39
C PHE A 21 -10.66 -4.25 12.04
N PHE A 22 -10.44 -2.95 11.82
CA PHE A 22 -9.67 -2.47 10.68
C PHE A 22 -8.24 -3.04 10.69
N MET A 23 -7.54 -2.98 11.82
CA MET A 23 -6.21 -3.59 12.00
C MET A 23 -6.26 -5.12 11.85
N LEU A 24 -7.30 -5.77 12.35
CA LEU A 24 -7.51 -7.20 12.16
C LEU A 24 -7.65 -7.56 10.67
N GLY A 25 -8.39 -6.75 9.91
CA GLY A 25 -8.56 -6.91 8.46
C GLY A 25 -7.26 -6.68 7.69
N LEU A 26 -6.47 -5.67 8.07
CA LEU A 26 -5.13 -5.44 7.52
C LEU A 26 -4.21 -6.65 7.77
N PHE A 27 -4.23 -7.20 8.99
CA PHE A 27 -3.44 -8.38 9.36
C PHE A 27 -3.87 -9.62 8.57
N TYR A 28 -5.18 -9.80 8.38
CA TYR A 28 -5.71 -10.89 7.56
C TYR A 28 -5.28 -10.78 6.10
N ALA A 29 -5.29 -9.58 5.51
CA ALA A 29 -4.84 -9.38 4.13
C ALA A 29 -3.33 -9.63 3.96
N ASP A 30 -2.54 -9.30 4.98
CA ASP A 30 -1.11 -9.62 5.04
C ASP A 30 -0.87 -11.14 5.12
N LEU A 31 -1.67 -11.88 5.89
CA LEU A 31 -1.60 -13.35 5.95
C LEU A 31 -1.96 -14.05 4.64
N VAL A 32 -2.89 -13.48 3.87
CA VAL A 32 -3.34 -14.02 2.58
C VAL A 32 -2.45 -13.54 1.43
N ASP A 33 -1.35 -12.82 1.72
CA ASP A 33 -0.43 -12.29 0.73
C ASP A 33 -1.11 -11.41 -0.33
N ALA A 34 -2.24 -10.78 0.03
CA ALA A 34 -3.15 -10.14 -0.91
C ALA A 34 -2.54 -8.94 -1.67
N GLY A 35 -1.38 -8.44 -1.22
CA GLY A 35 -0.67 -7.33 -1.84
C GLY A 35 0.82 -7.59 -2.14
N LYS A 36 1.30 -8.83 -1.99
CA LYS A 36 2.73 -9.12 -2.22
C LYS A 36 3.12 -8.85 -3.67
N GLY A 37 4.22 -8.14 -3.86
CA GLY A 37 4.79 -7.82 -5.18
C GLY A 37 4.10 -6.67 -5.94
N GLN A 38 3.05 -6.05 -5.39
CA GLN A 38 2.30 -4.98 -6.04
C GLN A 38 2.58 -3.57 -5.49
N GLY A 39 3.51 -3.43 -4.54
CA GLY A 39 3.89 -2.14 -3.95
C GLY A 39 2.68 -1.34 -3.47
N LEU A 40 2.43 -0.19 -4.11
CA LEU A 40 1.31 0.71 -3.78
C LEU A 40 -0.07 0.07 -4.00
N ALA A 41 -0.26 -0.71 -5.07
CA ALA A 41 -1.53 -1.39 -5.33
C ALA A 41 -1.82 -2.48 -4.29
N GLY A 42 -0.77 -3.15 -3.82
CA GLY A 42 -0.87 -4.06 -2.67
C GLY A 42 -1.36 -3.36 -1.41
N GLY A 43 -0.88 -2.15 -1.15
CA GLY A 43 -1.39 -1.30 -0.07
C GLY A 43 -2.89 -1.00 -0.18
N ALA A 44 -3.38 -0.68 -1.39
CA ALA A 44 -4.80 -0.43 -1.61
C ALA A 44 -5.68 -1.68 -1.37
N ILE A 45 -5.20 -2.86 -1.79
CA ILE A 45 -5.91 -4.13 -1.55
C ILE A 45 -5.99 -4.42 -0.05
N VAL A 46 -4.88 -4.31 0.67
CA VAL A 46 -4.82 -4.54 2.12
C VAL A 46 -5.70 -3.53 2.86
N LEU A 47 -5.71 -2.25 2.46
CA LEU A 47 -6.63 -1.23 2.98
C LEU A 47 -8.10 -1.60 2.73
N GLY A 48 -8.43 -2.15 1.56
CA GLY A 48 -9.78 -2.61 1.23
C GLY A 48 -10.29 -3.68 2.19
N TYR A 49 -9.44 -4.67 2.53
CA TYR A 49 -9.77 -5.67 3.56
C TYR A 49 -9.99 -5.01 4.93
N GLY A 50 -9.14 -4.06 5.33
CA GLY A 50 -9.34 -3.30 6.54
C GLY A 50 -10.71 -2.62 6.57
N ILE A 51 -11.10 -1.93 5.50
CA ILE A 51 -12.40 -1.25 5.39
C ILE A 51 -13.55 -2.25 5.48
N MET A 52 -13.48 -3.37 4.75
CA MET A 52 -14.53 -4.40 4.73
C MET A 52 -14.79 -4.96 6.13
N PHE A 53 -13.73 -5.33 6.85
CA PHE A 53 -13.85 -5.81 8.23
C PHE A 53 -14.35 -4.72 9.18
N SER A 54 -13.86 -3.48 9.03
CA SER A 54 -14.28 -2.35 9.86
C SER A 54 -15.75 -1.98 9.66
N ALA A 55 -16.29 -2.12 8.45
CA ALA A 55 -17.69 -1.82 8.15
C ALA A 55 -18.62 -2.82 8.84
N ILE A 56 -18.31 -4.12 8.74
CA ILE A 56 -19.06 -5.18 9.42
C ILE A 56 -18.99 -4.99 10.94
N ALA A 57 -17.80 -4.71 11.46
CA ALA A 57 -17.56 -4.46 12.88
C ALA A 57 -18.29 -3.20 13.38
N PHE A 58 -18.33 -2.14 12.58
CA PHE A 58 -19.05 -0.92 12.90
C PHE A 58 -20.55 -1.19 13.05
N VAL A 59 -21.15 -1.95 12.13
CA VAL A 59 -22.56 -2.37 12.26
C VAL A 59 -22.74 -3.23 13.52
N ALA A 60 -21.88 -4.22 13.76
CA ALA A 60 -21.92 -5.05 14.97
C ALA A 60 -21.79 -4.23 16.27
N SER A 61 -21.03 -3.13 16.24
CA SER A 61 -20.79 -2.29 17.42
C SER A 61 -22.08 -1.65 17.96
N PHE A 62 -23.05 -1.33 17.10
CA PHE A 62 -24.36 -0.82 17.53
C PHE A 62 -25.15 -1.86 18.31
N PHE A 63 -25.13 -3.11 17.86
CA PHE A 63 -25.79 -4.22 18.57
C PHE A 63 -25.12 -4.48 19.92
N ILE A 64 -23.78 -4.53 19.94
CA ILE A 64 -23.01 -4.78 21.16
C ILE A 64 -23.21 -3.66 22.18
N ALA A 65 -23.20 -2.40 21.74
CA ALA A 65 -23.40 -1.25 22.62
C ALA A 65 -24.83 -1.14 23.19
N HIS A 66 -25.81 -1.79 22.55
CA HIS A 66 -27.18 -1.87 23.06
C HIS A 66 -27.32 -2.86 24.22
N PHE A 67 -26.60 -3.98 24.16
CA PHE A 67 -26.66 -5.05 25.17
C PHE A 67 -25.67 -4.85 26.34
N LEU A 68 -24.60 -4.09 26.15
CA LEU A 68 -23.55 -3.96 27.18
C LEU A 68 -23.75 -2.80 28.15
N GLU A 69 -23.54 -3.11 29.44
CA GLU A 69 -23.43 -2.11 30.49
C GLU A 69 -22.14 -1.27 30.37
N ILE A 70 -22.18 -0.04 30.87
CA ILE A 70 -21.07 0.92 30.79
C ILE A 70 -19.78 0.37 31.45
N SER A 71 -19.92 -0.44 32.50
CA SER A 71 -18.84 -1.14 33.21
C SER A 71 -18.08 -2.10 32.28
N GLN A 72 -18.79 -2.88 31.47
CA GLN A 72 -18.19 -3.82 30.53
C GLN A 72 -17.56 -3.12 29.33
N ILE A 73 -18.20 -2.05 28.83
CA ILE A 73 -17.65 -1.23 27.74
C ILE A 73 -16.25 -0.71 28.10
N LYS A 74 -16.02 -0.29 29.36
CA LYS A 74 -14.70 0.18 29.80
C LYS A 74 -13.63 -0.91 29.73
N ASN A 75 -13.93 -2.12 30.20
CA ASN A 75 -12.98 -3.24 30.16
C ASN A 75 -12.68 -3.67 28.71
N ILE A 76 -13.71 -3.77 27.87
CA ILE A 76 -13.55 -4.14 26.46
C ILE A 76 -12.73 -3.09 25.71
N ASN A 77 -12.98 -1.80 25.97
CA ASN A 77 -12.17 -0.74 25.38
C ASN A 77 -10.68 -0.87 25.75
N TRP A 78 -10.38 -1.26 26.99
CA TRP A 78 -9.01 -1.51 27.43
C TRP A 78 -8.38 -2.73 26.74
N VAL A 79 -9.14 -3.82 26.57
CA VAL A 79 -8.71 -5.01 25.82
C VAL A 79 -8.45 -4.69 24.35
N LEU A 80 -9.37 -3.98 23.68
CA LEU A 80 -9.22 -3.56 22.28
C LEU A 80 -7.99 -2.68 22.09
N LEU A 81 -7.74 -1.75 23.03
CA LEU A 81 -6.57 -0.89 23.02
C LEU A 81 -5.28 -1.70 23.19
N GLY A 82 -5.29 -2.69 24.10
CA GLY A 82 -4.17 -3.61 24.28
C GLY A 82 -3.84 -4.39 23.01
N ILE A 83 -4.86 -4.94 22.33
CA ILE A 83 -4.68 -5.65 21.06
C ILE A 83 -4.11 -4.70 20.00
N LEU A 84 -4.69 -3.50 19.85
CA LEU A 84 -4.24 -2.51 18.87
C LEU A 84 -2.77 -2.12 19.08
N LEU A 85 -2.38 -1.83 20.33
CA LEU A 85 -0.99 -1.51 20.67
C LEU A 85 -0.05 -2.66 20.41
N THR A 86 -0.47 -3.89 20.69
CA THR A 86 0.37 -5.09 20.46
C THR A 86 0.59 -5.32 18.97
N THR A 87 -0.46 -5.20 18.14
CA THR A 87 -0.35 -5.36 16.68
C THR A 87 0.53 -4.28 16.05
N VAL A 88 0.32 -3.02 16.42
CA VAL A 88 1.12 -1.89 15.91
C VAL A 88 2.56 -1.98 16.41
N GLY A 89 2.75 -2.26 17.70
CA GLY A 89 4.07 -2.41 18.31
C GLY A 89 4.87 -3.56 17.68
N TYR A 90 4.23 -4.69 17.41
CA TYR A 90 4.86 -5.82 16.75
C TYR A 90 5.33 -5.47 15.32
N LYS A 91 4.45 -4.88 14.50
CA LYS A 91 4.79 -4.43 13.14
C LYS A 91 5.93 -3.42 13.16
N MET A 92 5.86 -2.42 14.04
CA MET A 92 6.88 -1.37 14.16
C MET A 92 8.24 -1.93 14.60
N TYR A 93 8.25 -2.94 15.48
CA TYR A 93 9.47 -3.64 15.87
C TYR A 93 10.05 -4.47 14.71
N GLN A 94 9.19 -5.17 13.96
CA GLN A 94 9.59 -5.94 12.78
C GLN A 94 10.20 -5.04 11.70
N PHE A 95 9.59 -3.89 11.39
CA PHE A 95 10.12 -2.92 10.43
C PHE A 95 11.49 -2.40 10.86
N LYS A 96 11.65 -2.03 12.15
CA LYS A 96 12.95 -1.57 12.66
C LYS A 96 14.04 -2.64 12.56
N GLN A 97 13.67 -3.92 12.68
CA GLN A 97 14.60 -5.05 12.50
C GLN A 97 14.98 -5.23 11.03
N GLN A 98 14.02 -5.09 10.12
CA GLN A 98 14.28 -5.15 8.68
C GLN A 98 15.16 -3.99 8.23
N ASP A 99 14.90 -2.76 8.71
CA ASP A 99 15.75 -1.60 8.42
C ASP A 99 17.17 -1.80 8.96
N ALA A 100 17.35 -2.40 10.14
CA ALA A 100 18.68 -2.68 10.68
C ALA A 100 19.46 -3.70 9.82
N LEU A 101 18.79 -4.76 9.37
CA LEU A 101 19.38 -5.78 8.49
C LEU A 101 19.62 -5.25 7.06
N GLU A 102 18.75 -4.36 6.58
CA GLU A 102 18.87 -3.70 5.29
C GLU A 102 19.98 -2.63 5.31
N ASN A 103 20.17 -1.91 6.42
CA ASN A 103 21.30 -0.98 6.60
C ASN A 103 22.65 -1.70 6.69
N GLU A 104 22.72 -2.93 7.23
CA GLU A 104 23.93 -3.76 7.14
C GLU A 104 24.18 -4.31 5.73
N LYS A 105 23.11 -4.57 4.96
CA LYS A 105 23.22 -5.05 3.57
C LYS A 105 23.48 -3.93 2.55
N ASN A 106 23.14 -2.69 2.90
CA ASN A 106 23.37 -1.46 2.13
C ASN A 106 24.60 -0.69 2.63
N VAL A 107 25.71 -1.39 2.90
CA VAL A 107 27.02 -0.73 2.72
C VAL A 107 27.00 -0.19 1.28
N PRO A 108 27.21 1.12 1.05
CA PRO A 108 27.08 1.69 -0.28
C PRO A 108 28.04 0.94 -1.20
N TYR A 109 27.49 0.15 -2.13
CA TYR A 109 28.27 -0.33 -3.25
C TYR A 109 28.83 0.93 -3.90
N GLN A 110 30.14 1.14 -3.75
CA GLN A 110 30.88 2.05 -4.61
C GLN A 110 30.52 1.64 -6.03
N ASN A 111 29.71 2.46 -6.70
CA ASN A 111 29.42 2.33 -8.11
C ASN A 111 30.75 2.53 -8.86
N LYS A 112 31.44 1.42 -9.11
CA LYS A 112 32.62 1.34 -9.95
C LYS A 112 32.23 0.54 -11.18
N ASN A 113 31.77 1.29 -12.19
CA ASN A 113 31.69 0.96 -13.62
C ASN A 113 30.47 0.15 -14.09
N THR A 114 29.56 0.77 -14.85
CA THR A 114 29.35 0.40 -16.27
C THR A 114 28.61 1.49 -17.09
N ILE A 115 29.35 2.18 -17.98
CA ILE A 115 29.10 2.52 -19.40
C ILE A 115 27.72 3.11 -19.82
N PRO A 116 27.67 4.22 -20.59
CA PRO A 116 26.44 4.92 -20.98
C PRO A 116 25.49 4.05 -21.84
N THR A 117 24.25 3.95 -21.40
CA THR A 117 23.13 3.39 -22.17
C THR A 117 22.99 4.16 -23.48
N ALA A 118 23.19 3.45 -24.60
CA ALA A 118 22.94 3.93 -25.94
C ALA A 118 21.53 4.53 -26.02
N THR A 119 21.45 5.77 -26.47
CA THR A 119 20.22 6.45 -26.86
C THR A 119 19.45 5.56 -27.83
N THR A 120 18.29 5.03 -27.45
CA THR A 120 17.34 4.45 -28.39
C THR A 120 16.93 5.53 -29.38
N GLU A 121 17.46 5.44 -30.61
CA GLU A 121 17.02 6.30 -31.69
C GLU A 121 15.52 6.06 -31.96
N PRO A 122 14.71 7.12 -32.12
CA PRO A 122 13.30 6.96 -32.41
C PRO A 122 13.15 6.29 -33.78
N VAL A 123 12.32 5.24 -33.82
CA VAL A 123 11.99 4.44 -35.01
C VAL A 123 11.56 5.30 -36.22
N SER A 124 11.19 6.57 -36.00
CA SER A 124 10.90 7.55 -37.04
C SER A 124 12.07 7.80 -38.00
N TYR A 125 13.33 7.71 -37.56
CA TYR A 125 14.48 7.92 -38.45
C TYR A 125 14.70 6.75 -39.43
N LEU A 126 14.49 5.51 -38.98
CA LEU A 126 14.61 4.31 -39.83
C LEU A 126 13.48 4.19 -40.85
N MET A 127 12.30 4.76 -40.56
CA MET A 127 11.18 4.77 -41.49
C MET A 127 11.35 5.87 -42.56
N PHE A 128 11.96 7.01 -42.22
CA PHE A 128 12.21 8.10 -43.16
C PHE A 128 13.31 7.74 -44.18
N SER A 129 14.41 7.12 -43.75
CA SER A 129 15.52 6.77 -44.67
C SER A 129 15.13 5.76 -45.74
N ASN A 130 14.35 4.73 -45.39
CA ASN A 130 13.85 3.73 -46.33
C ASN A 130 12.81 4.31 -47.32
N PHE A 131 12.14 5.41 -46.96
CA PHE A 131 11.22 6.09 -47.87
C PHE A 131 11.96 7.02 -48.84
N THR A 132 13.06 7.65 -48.40
CA THR A 132 13.86 8.54 -49.27
C THR A 132 14.70 7.81 -50.31
N ASP A 133 15.09 6.55 -50.07
CA ASP A 133 15.85 5.74 -51.04
C ASP A 133 14.98 5.11 -52.14
N ALA A 134 13.66 5.02 -51.96
CA ALA A 134 12.78 4.32 -52.89
C ALA A 134 12.23 5.19 -54.04
N THR A 135 12.52 6.50 -54.10
CA THR A 135 11.87 7.41 -55.08
C THR A 135 12.79 8.39 -55.81
N MET A 136 14.07 8.10 -56.02
CA MET A 136 14.84 8.87 -57.02
C MET A 136 15.64 7.96 -57.97
N PRO A 137 15.22 7.82 -59.24
CA PRO A 137 16.12 7.32 -60.27
C PRO A 137 17.24 8.33 -60.48
N SER A 138 18.48 7.91 -60.23
CA SER A 138 19.68 8.65 -60.61
C SER A 138 19.71 8.84 -62.13
N ILE A 139 19.56 10.09 -62.60
CA ILE A 139 19.86 10.45 -63.99
C ILE A 139 21.38 10.48 -64.10
N ASP A 140 21.93 9.46 -64.76
CA ASP A 140 23.34 9.35 -65.11
C ASP A 140 23.67 10.33 -66.25
N LEU A 141 24.24 11.48 -65.89
CA LEU A 141 24.66 12.50 -66.84
C LEU A 141 26.16 12.33 -67.16
N LYS A 142 26.54 11.16 -67.70
CA LYS A 142 27.93 10.94 -68.15
C LYS A 142 28.14 10.17 -69.44
N ASN A 143 27.10 9.96 -70.26
CA ASN A 143 27.26 9.45 -71.62
C ASN A 143 26.36 10.23 -72.59
N HIS A 144 26.97 10.83 -73.62
CA HIS A 144 26.42 11.66 -74.71
C HIS A 144 26.54 13.19 -74.57
N LEU A 145 27.77 13.70 -74.73
CA LEU A 145 28.23 14.56 -75.84
C LEU A 145 29.59 15.20 -75.51
#